data_AF-A0A7S0P235-F1
#
_entry.id   AF-A0A7S0P235-F1
#
_cell.length_a   1.000
_cell.length_b   1.000
_cell.length_c   1.000
_cell.angle_alpha   90.00
_cell.angle_beta   90.00
_cell.angle_gamma   90.00
#
_symmetry.space_group_name_H-M   'P 1'
#
loop_
_entity.id
_entity.type
_entity.pdbx_description
1 polymer ?
#
loop_
_entity_poly.entity_id
_entity_poly.type
_entity_poly.pdbx_seq_one_letter_code
_entity_poly.pdbx_strand_id
1 'polypeptide(L)'
;AEQKAAAAAGGEVAYVSTNDCTVSAFLRCLQPDCAIMAINFRGKLDGCGEADAGNYEDLITYMRGDYETPALLRRSVGGAPYRRAGAPPTAMLSNWAHFAGGATYGAITNWSKFARPLALGASEQELHLPLFDW
;
A
#
# COMPACT_ATOMS: atom_id res chain seq x y z
N ALA A 1 -12.97 -10.92 3.12
CA ALA A 1 -13.54 -10.83 4.48
C ALA A 1 -12.76 -11.71 5.46
N GLU A 2 -12.52 -12.97 5.10
CA GLU A 2 -11.77 -13.96 5.89
C GLU A 2 -10.38 -13.47 6.36
N GLN A 3 -9.54 -12.93 5.48
CA GLN A 3 -8.22 -12.39 5.91
C GLN A 3 -8.32 -11.26 6.94
N LYS A 4 -9.38 -10.43 6.87
CA LYS A 4 -9.59 -9.36 7.86
C LYS A 4 -9.97 -9.93 9.23
N ALA A 5 -10.81 -10.97 9.23
CA ALA A 5 -11.20 -11.68 10.45
C ALA A 5 -10.01 -12.43 11.07
N ALA A 6 -9.21 -13.12 10.26
CA ALA A 6 -8.02 -13.84 10.72
C ALA A 6 -6.99 -12.90 11.35
N ALA A 7 -6.75 -11.72 10.76
CA ALA A 7 -5.82 -10.75 11.33
C ALA A 7 -6.29 -10.20 12.68
N ALA A 8 -7.59 -9.94 12.83
CA ALA A 8 -8.17 -9.53 14.12
C ALA A 8 -8.04 -10.63 15.19
N ALA A 9 -8.20 -11.90 14.80
CA ALA A 9 -8.05 -13.05 15.69
C ALA A 9 -6.59 -13.32 16.10
N GLY A 10 -5.61 -13.00 15.24
CA GLY A 10 -4.19 -13.19 15.52
C GLY A 10 -3.59 -12.20 16.54
N GLY A 11 -4.31 -11.12 16.88
CA GLY A 11 -3.93 -10.19 17.96
C GLY A 11 -2.73 -9.27 17.68
N GLU A 12 -2.02 -9.45 16.56
CA GLU A 12 -0.85 -8.62 16.22
C GLU A 12 -1.20 -7.19 15.80
N VAL A 13 -2.40 -6.99 15.24
CA VAL A 13 -2.95 -5.69 14.83
C VAL A 13 -4.46 -5.67 15.07
N ALA A 14 -5.02 -4.50 15.39
CA ALA A 14 -6.46 -4.37 15.64
C ALA A 14 -7.31 -4.69 14.40
N TYR A 15 -6.80 -4.40 13.20
CA TYR A 15 -7.46 -4.72 11.93
C TYR A 15 -6.47 -4.65 10.76
N VAL A 16 -6.84 -5.24 9.63
CA VAL A 16 -6.17 -5.02 8.33
C VAL A 16 -7.15 -4.44 7.31
N SER A 17 -6.65 -3.62 6.39
CA SER A 17 -7.43 -2.97 5.35
C SER A 17 -7.48 -3.84 4.10
N THR A 18 -8.36 -3.48 3.17
CA THR A 18 -8.32 -4.06 1.82
C THR A 18 -6.97 -3.80 1.15
N ASN A 19 -6.38 -2.60 1.31
CA ASN A 19 -5.06 -2.29 0.78
C ASN A 19 -3.99 -3.26 1.31
N ASP A 20 -3.95 -3.49 2.63
CA ASP A 20 -2.95 -4.38 3.25
C ASP A 20 -3.06 -5.81 2.69
N CYS A 21 -4.29 -6.31 2.52
CA CYS A 21 -4.55 -7.61 1.92
C CYS A 21 -4.11 -7.68 0.45
N THR A 22 -4.52 -6.70 -0.35
CA THR A 22 -4.23 -6.66 -1.79
C THR A 22 -2.74 -6.52 -2.05
N VAL A 23 -2.06 -5.63 -1.32
CA VAL A 23 -0.61 -5.41 -1.48
C VAL A 23 0.17 -6.65 -1.06
N SER A 24 -0.17 -7.27 0.08
CA SER A 24 0.49 -8.52 0.51
C SER A 24 0.31 -9.62 -0.53
N ALA A 25 -0.92 -9.82 -1.03
CA ALA A 25 -1.20 -10.85 -2.04
C ALA A 25 -0.47 -10.58 -3.36
N PHE A 26 -0.51 -9.34 -3.85
CA PHE A 26 0.12 -8.93 -5.10
C PHE A 26 1.64 -9.09 -5.04
N LEU A 27 2.28 -8.58 -3.98
CA LEU A 27 3.73 -8.68 -3.81
C LEU A 27 4.20 -10.11 -3.58
N ARG A 28 3.43 -10.94 -2.88
CA ARG A 28 3.72 -12.37 -2.74
C ARG A 28 3.61 -13.14 -4.05
N CYS A 29 2.76 -12.69 -4.96
CA CYS A 29 2.61 -13.29 -6.28
C CYS A 29 3.78 -12.92 -7.19
N LEU A 30 4.19 -11.65 -7.21
CA LEU A 30 5.28 -11.18 -8.07
C LEU A 30 6.68 -11.43 -7.50
N GLN A 31 6.79 -11.54 -6.17
CA GLN A 31 8.03 -11.76 -5.43
C GLN A 31 9.18 -10.81 -5.81
N PRO A 32 8.97 -9.48 -5.91
CA PRO A 32 10.07 -8.58 -6.19
C PRO A 32 11.08 -8.58 -5.05
N ASP A 33 12.35 -8.36 -5.39
CA ASP A 33 13.43 -8.26 -4.40
C ASP A 33 13.29 -7.00 -3.55
N CYS A 34 12.75 -5.93 -4.13
CA CYS A 34 12.44 -4.68 -3.47
C CYS A 34 11.08 -4.16 -3.93
N ALA A 35 10.19 -3.84 -3.01
CA ALA A 35 8.93 -3.18 -3.33
C ALA A 35 8.89 -1.79 -2.68
N ILE A 36 8.24 -0.83 -3.33
CA ILE A 36 7.98 0.49 -2.76
C ILE A 36 6.48 0.73 -2.71
N MET A 37 6.00 1.31 -1.61
CA MET A 37 4.61 1.75 -1.50
C MET A 37 4.56 3.22 -1.10
N ALA A 38 3.89 4.02 -1.92
CA ALA A 38 3.60 5.40 -1.62
C ALA A 38 2.59 5.51 -0.47
N ILE A 39 2.88 6.40 0.49
CA ILE A 39 1.99 6.73 1.59
C ILE A 39 1.61 8.21 1.54
N ASN A 40 0.31 8.50 1.57
CA ASN A 40 -0.20 9.88 1.66
C ASN A 40 -0.02 10.40 3.09
N PHE A 41 0.64 11.56 3.26
CA PHE A 41 0.85 12.21 4.56
C PHE A 41 -0.23 13.21 4.96
N ARG A 42 -1.16 13.54 4.05
CA ARG A 42 -2.31 14.40 4.39
C ARG A 42 -3.12 13.77 5.53
N GLY A 43 -3.43 14.57 6.54
CA GLY A 43 -4.11 14.16 7.76
C GLY A 43 -3.28 13.26 8.69
N LYS A 44 -1.97 13.10 8.43
CA LYS A 44 -1.05 12.31 9.27
C LYS A 44 0.06 13.15 9.91
N LEU A 45 0.35 14.33 9.36
CA LEU A 45 1.34 15.28 9.88
C LEU A 45 0.66 16.58 10.27
N ASP A 46 1.17 17.22 11.31
CA ASP A 46 0.68 18.54 11.75
C ASP A 46 0.86 19.56 10.63
N GLY A 47 -0.23 20.28 10.31
CA GLY A 47 -0.23 21.29 9.24
C GLY A 47 -0.24 20.72 7.81
N CYS A 48 -0.44 19.41 7.62
CA CYS A 48 -0.59 18.78 6.29
C CYS A 48 -2.02 18.28 6.09
N GLY A 49 -2.82 18.99 5.31
CA GLY A 49 -4.24 18.77 5.10
C GLY A 49 -4.64 18.35 3.69
N GLU A 50 -5.91 17.98 3.54
CA GLU A 50 -6.50 17.54 2.27
C GLU A 50 -6.54 18.62 1.18
N ALA A 51 -6.52 19.90 1.56
CA ALA A 51 -6.55 21.04 0.64
C ALA A 51 -5.17 21.44 0.11
N ASP A 52 -4.09 20.88 0.66
CA ASP A 52 -2.74 21.29 0.29
C ASP A 52 -2.38 20.78 -1.11
N ALA A 53 -1.92 21.69 -1.97
CA ALA A 53 -1.46 21.38 -3.31
C ALA A 53 0.02 20.97 -3.30
N GLY A 54 0.35 19.87 -4.00
CA GLY A 54 1.72 19.35 -4.10
C GLY A 54 1.85 17.89 -3.68
N ASN A 55 3.10 17.41 -3.64
CA ASN A 55 3.43 16.04 -3.28
C ASN A 55 3.65 15.94 -1.77
N TYR A 56 2.63 15.45 -1.06
CA TYR A 56 2.68 15.12 0.36
C TYR A 56 2.65 13.62 0.52
N GLU A 57 3.73 12.99 0.09
CA GLU A 57 3.92 11.55 0.14
C GLU A 57 5.35 11.19 0.53
N ASP A 58 5.52 9.94 0.93
CA ASP A 58 6.81 9.30 1.11
C ASP A 58 6.68 7.82 0.70
N LEU A 59 7.80 7.12 0.63
CA LEU A 59 7.88 5.74 0.19
C LEU A 59 8.31 4.85 1.34
N ILE A 60 7.52 3.81 1.63
CA ILE A 60 8.01 2.69 2.43
C ILE A 60 8.54 1.62 1.48
N THR A 61 9.84 1.35 1.61
CA THR A 61 10.49 0.23 0.92
C THR A 61 10.25 -1.06 1.69
N TYR A 62 9.98 -2.16 1.00
CA TYR A 62 9.73 -3.49 1.54
C TYR A 62 10.62 -4.52 0.85
N MET A 63 11.14 -5.47 1.64
CA MET A 63 11.79 -6.67 1.18
C MET A 63 10.82 -7.86 1.28
N ARG A 64 11.18 -9.03 0.75
CA ARG A 64 10.30 -10.21 0.71
C ARG A 64 9.63 -10.54 2.06
N GLY A 65 10.39 -10.47 3.16
CA GLY A 65 9.88 -10.74 4.51
C GLY A 65 8.93 -9.66 5.07
N ASP A 66 8.91 -8.46 4.50
CA ASP A 66 8.09 -7.36 5.04
C ASP A 66 6.63 -7.40 4.55
N TYR A 67 6.35 -8.10 3.45
CA TYR A 67 5.01 -8.15 2.83
C TYR A 67 4.36 -9.54 2.91
N GLU A 68 4.93 -10.47 3.68
CA GLU A 68 4.43 -11.86 3.82
C GLU A 68 3.00 -11.92 4.37
N THR A 69 2.63 -10.96 5.20
CA THR A 69 1.28 -10.88 5.77
C THR A 69 0.70 -9.46 5.67
N PRO A 70 -0.63 -9.34 5.55
CA PRO A 70 -1.31 -8.04 5.64
C PRO A 70 -1.06 -7.33 6.98
N ALA A 71 -0.84 -8.07 8.06
CA ALA A 71 -0.57 -7.50 9.39
C ALA A 71 0.77 -6.76 9.44
N LEU A 72 1.81 -7.26 8.75
CA LEU A 72 3.10 -6.57 8.63
C LEU A 72 2.94 -5.22 7.92
N LEU A 73 2.22 -5.20 6.79
CA LEU A 73 1.93 -3.97 6.05
C LEU A 73 1.04 -3.00 6.85
N ARG A 74 0.11 -3.53 7.65
CA ARG A 74 -0.65 -2.70 8.58
C ARG A 74 0.26 -2.03 9.60
N ARG A 75 1.14 -2.79 10.24
CA ARG A 75 2.07 -2.24 11.24
C ARG A 75 2.95 -1.14 10.65
N SER A 76 3.38 -1.29 9.39
CA SER A 76 4.26 -0.29 8.76
C SER A 76 3.59 1.06 8.50
N VAL A 77 2.27 1.08 8.32
CA VAL A 77 1.49 2.31 8.08
C VAL A 77 0.62 2.75 9.26
N GLY A 78 0.66 2.00 10.36
CA GLY A 78 -0.27 2.12 11.50
C GLY A 78 -0.06 3.36 12.37
N GLY A 79 1.08 4.02 12.27
CA GLY A 79 1.40 5.23 13.01
C GLY A 79 2.87 5.62 12.83
N ALA A 80 3.21 6.85 13.20
CA ALA A 80 4.60 7.29 13.16
C ALA A 80 5.44 6.51 14.20
N PRO A 81 6.69 6.14 13.88
CA PRO A 81 7.33 6.30 12.57
C PRO A 81 6.81 5.27 11.54
N TYR A 82 6.52 5.73 10.33
CA TYR A 82 6.16 4.87 9.20
C TYR A 82 7.39 4.09 8.73
N ARG A 83 7.41 2.77 8.95
CA ARG A 83 8.61 1.95 8.72
C ARG A 83 8.29 0.49 8.46
N ARG A 84 9.22 -0.23 7.85
CA ARG A 84 9.17 -1.69 7.70
C ARG A 84 8.89 -2.39 9.03
N ALA A 85 8.13 -3.48 8.96
CA ALA A 85 7.69 -4.22 10.14
C ALA A 85 8.05 -5.72 10.10
N GLY A 86 8.90 -6.16 9.16
CA GLY A 86 9.37 -7.54 9.06
C GLY A 86 9.89 -8.10 10.39
N ALA A 87 9.53 -9.35 10.68
CA ALA A 87 9.96 -10.07 11.88
C ALA A 87 10.40 -11.49 11.47
N PRO A 88 11.71 -11.80 11.46
CA PRO A 88 12.83 -10.93 11.83
C PRO A 88 13.01 -9.72 10.88
N PRO A 89 13.70 -8.65 11.32
CA PRO A 89 13.97 -7.49 10.46
C PRO A 89 14.68 -7.89 9.16
N THR A 90 14.19 -7.37 8.04
CA THR A 90 14.75 -7.66 6.72
C THR A 90 15.96 -6.79 6.41
N ALA A 91 16.99 -7.38 5.78
CA ALA A 91 18.14 -6.64 5.28
C ALA A 91 17.77 -5.86 4.01
N MET A 92 18.26 -4.61 3.90
CA MET A 92 18.17 -3.86 2.64
C MET A 92 19.04 -4.53 1.57
N LEU A 93 18.69 -4.32 0.30
CA LEU A 93 19.56 -4.67 -0.80
C LEU A 93 20.88 -3.90 -0.71
N SER A 94 21.97 -4.55 -1.13
CA SER A 94 23.26 -3.89 -1.28
C SER A 94 23.27 -3.05 -2.56
N ASN A 95 24.17 -2.06 -2.65
CA ASN A 95 24.37 -1.29 -3.89
C ASN A 95 24.65 -2.20 -5.08
N TRP A 96 25.45 -3.26 -4.88
CA TRP A 96 25.72 -4.22 -5.94
C TRP A 96 24.45 -4.95 -6.38
N ALA A 97 23.59 -5.38 -5.45
CA ALA A 97 22.31 -5.99 -5.79
C ALA A 97 21.40 -5.02 -6.56
N HIS A 98 21.38 -3.73 -6.19
CA HIS A 98 20.62 -2.70 -6.88
C HIS A 98 21.08 -2.47 -8.34
N PHE A 99 22.40 -2.40 -8.59
CA PHE A 99 22.94 -1.96 -9.89
C PHE A 99 23.41 -3.10 -10.81
N ALA A 100 24.00 -4.15 -10.25
CA ALA A 100 24.68 -5.21 -11.02
C ALA A 100 24.06 -6.59 -10.79
N GLY A 101 23.37 -6.80 -9.66
CA GLY A 101 22.76 -8.07 -9.29
C GLY A 101 21.41 -8.35 -9.95
N GLY A 102 20.88 -7.43 -10.74
CA GLY A 102 19.61 -7.62 -11.47
C GLY A 102 18.37 -7.67 -10.56
N ALA A 103 18.39 -6.98 -9.41
CA ALA A 103 17.26 -6.94 -8.50
C ALA A 103 15.98 -6.43 -9.19
N THR A 104 14.86 -7.06 -8.86
CA THR A 104 13.54 -6.72 -9.38
C THR A 104 12.78 -5.78 -8.45
N TYR A 105 11.99 -4.88 -9.04
CA TYR A 105 11.25 -3.86 -8.28
C TYR A 105 9.75 -3.96 -8.49
N GLY A 106 9.00 -3.82 -7.40
CA GLY A 106 7.56 -3.60 -7.41
C GLY A 106 7.23 -2.20 -6.92
N ALA A 107 6.21 -1.57 -7.49
CA ALA A 107 5.71 -0.28 -7.02
C ALA A 107 4.21 -0.36 -6.78
N ILE A 108 3.76 0.22 -5.66
CA ILE A 108 2.37 0.33 -5.29
C ILE A 108 2.02 1.79 -5.03
N THR A 109 1.00 2.27 -5.74
CA THR A 109 0.29 3.50 -5.41
C THR A 109 -1.18 3.17 -5.23
N ASN A 110 -1.87 3.90 -4.35
CA ASN A 110 -3.28 3.64 -4.05
C ASN A 110 -4.09 4.93 -4.06
N TRP A 111 -5.10 4.97 -4.93
CA TRP A 111 -5.99 6.11 -5.12
C TRP A 111 -7.44 5.85 -4.68
N SER A 112 -7.71 4.68 -4.09
CA SER A 112 -9.06 4.19 -3.78
C SER A 112 -9.88 5.10 -2.86
N LYS A 113 -9.24 5.89 -1.99
CA LYS A 113 -9.91 6.84 -1.10
C LYS A 113 -10.10 8.25 -1.69
N PHE A 114 -9.47 8.54 -2.83
CA PHE A 114 -9.64 9.83 -3.52
C PHE A 114 -10.87 9.86 -4.41
N ALA A 115 -11.43 8.70 -4.76
CA ALA A 115 -12.64 8.60 -5.57
C ALA A 115 -13.81 9.28 -4.85
N ARG A 116 -14.37 10.31 -5.49
CA ARG A 116 -15.58 11.02 -5.05
C ARG A 116 -16.45 11.28 -6.27
N PRO A 117 -17.79 11.32 -6.13
CA PRO A 117 -18.66 11.74 -7.21
C PRO A 117 -18.24 13.12 -7.72
N LEU A 118 -18.11 13.25 -9.04
CA LEU A 118 -17.79 14.52 -9.70
C LEU A 118 -19.09 15.12 -10.23
N ALA A 119 -19.56 16.20 -9.60
CA ALA A 119 -20.75 16.92 -10.06
C ALA A 119 -20.32 17.99 -11.08
N LEU A 120 -20.66 17.78 -12.36
CA LEU A 120 -20.42 18.74 -13.44
C LEU A 120 -21.73 19.47 -13.79
N GLY A 121 -22.28 20.23 -12.84
CA GLY A 121 -23.47 21.06 -13.07
C GLY A 121 -24.66 20.28 -13.63
N ALA A 122 -25.06 20.57 -14.88
CA ALA A 122 -26.18 19.93 -15.57
C ALA A 122 -25.84 18.57 -16.21
N SER A 123 -24.62 18.05 -16.03
CA SER A 123 -24.22 16.74 -16.55
C SER A 123 -24.70 15.61 -15.64
N GLU A 124 -25.25 14.55 -16.26
CA GLU A 124 -25.59 13.30 -15.59
C GLU A 124 -24.50 12.26 -15.83
N GLN A 125 -24.14 11.50 -14.79
CA GLN A 125 -23.19 10.39 -14.91
C GLN A 125 -23.94 9.15 -15.42
N GLU A 126 -23.69 8.76 -16.67
CA GLU A 126 -24.17 7.50 -17.20
C GLU A 126 -23.22 6.36 -16.81
N LEU A 127 -23.78 5.26 -16.28
CA LEU A 127 -22.99 4.08 -15.92
C LEU A 127 -22.63 3.31 -17.20
N HIS A 128 -21.39 3.45 -17.66
CA HIS A 128 -20.86 2.67 -18.76
C HIS A 128 -20.14 1.42 -18.24
N LEU A 129 -20.86 0.29 -18.18
CA LEU A 129 -20.26 -1.02 -17.90
C LEU A 129 -19.86 -1.68 -19.22
N PRO A 130 -18.60 -2.13 -19.39
CA PRO A 130 -18.24 -2.96 -20.53
C PRO A 130 -19.07 -4.25 -20.47
N LEU A 131 -19.90 -4.46 -21.49
CA LEU A 131 -20.54 -5.75 -21.71
C LEU A 131 -19.50 -6.66 -22.34
N PHE A 132 -19.22 -7.78 -21.68
CA PHE A 132 -18.42 -8.84 -22.28
C PHE A 132 -19.38 -9.79 -23.00
N ASP A 133 -19.23 -9.94 -24.31
CA ASP A 133 -19.82 -11.05 -25.04
C ASP A 133 -18.96 -12.30 -24.79
N TRP A 134 -19.58 -13.37 -24.32
CA TRP A 134 -18.99 -14.70 -24.11
C TRP A 134 -19.59 -15.71 -25.08
#